data_AF-A0A925YGB0-F1
#
_entry.id   AF-A0A925YGB0-F1
#
_cell.length_a   1.000
_cell.length_b   1.000
_cell.length_c   1.000
_cell.angle_alpha   90.00
_cell.angle_beta   90.00
_cell.angle_gamma   90.00
#
_symmetry.space_group_name_H-M   'P 1'
#
loop_
_entity.id
_entity.type
_entity.pdbx_description
1 polymer ?
#
loop_
_entity_poly.entity_id
_entity_poly.type
_entity_poly.pdbx_seq_one_letter_code
_entity_poly.pdbx_strand_id
1 'polypeptide(L)'
;MWASLWQPRAFDEREQALIDHTRTAMGILVEPAFTNERANGVAISRNVLDPIYGDAYYFNAQGGEASVTNPAPGVTSEQGTFQIGAAPHVDFVSRSSLIKGAVINDDELGTLMCALGAIHNHFRGRLDPKHVDRWFAMDIEWKLLGPERQLLIKQARPYSFGRTDLPTDCREF
;
A
#
# COMPACT_ATOMS: atom_id res chain seq x y z
N MET A 1 7.52 -13.62 -19.07
CA MET A 1 8.13 -12.68 -18.11
C MET A 1 9.13 -11.77 -18.80
N TRP A 2 10.36 -12.17 -19.14
CA TRP A 2 11.34 -11.24 -19.75
C TRP A 2 10.89 -10.52 -21.02
N ALA A 3 10.08 -11.16 -21.86
CA ALA A 3 9.52 -10.52 -23.05
C ALA A 3 8.62 -9.30 -22.72
N SER A 4 8.02 -9.22 -21.51
CA SER A 4 7.20 -8.07 -21.12
C SER A 4 8.03 -6.79 -20.97
N LEU A 5 9.34 -6.91 -20.75
CA LEU A 5 10.25 -5.76 -20.76
C LEU A 5 10.19 -5.03 -22.10
N TRP A 6 9.93 -5.74 -23.20
CA TRP A 6 9.96 -5.22 -24.57
C TRP A 6 8.57 -4.95 -25.17
N GLN A 7 7.52 -4.93 -24.34
CA GLN A 7 6.20 -4.46 -24.82
C GLN A 7 6.28 -2.99 -25.23
N PRO A 8 5.52 -2.53 -26.24
CA PRO A 8 5.59 -1.15 -26.73
C PRO A 8 5.47 -0.11 -25.60
N ARG A 9 4.48 -0.27 -24.72
CA ARG A 9 4.31 0.61 -23.56
C ARG A 9 5.55 0.66 -22.66
N ALA A 10 6.16 -0.49 -22.35
CA ALA A 10 7.34 -0.52 -21.48
C ALA A 10 8.59 0.04 -22.16
N PHE A 11 8.71 -0.13 -23.48
CA PHE A 11 9.77 0.46 -24.28
C PHE A 11 9.66 1.98 -24.32
N ASP A 12 8.47 2.49 -24.65
CA ASP A 12 8.20 3.93 -24.79
C ASP A 12 8.44 4.69 -23.47
N GLU A 13 8.03 4.12 -22.33
CA GLU A 13 8.27 4.71 -21.00
C GLU A 13 9.77 4.82 -20.68
N ARG A 14 10.58 3.82 -21.06
CA ARG A 14 12.04 3.88 -20.86
C ARG A 14 12.72 4.87 -21.80
N GLU A 15 12.24 4.96 -23.04
CA GLU A 15 12.70 5.95 -24.00
C GLU A 15 12.44 7.36 -23.49
N GLN A 16 11.23 7.63 -23.00
CA GLN A 16 10.86 8.92 -22.39
C GLN A 16 11.70 9.23 -21.14
N ALA A 17 12.00 8.22 -20.33
CA ALA A 17 12.84 8.34 -19.14
C ALA A 17 14.36 8.38 -19.45
N LEU A 18 14.76 8.32 -20.72
CA LEU A 18 16.16 8.30 -21.18
C LEU A 18 16.99 7.17 -20.56
N ILE A 19 16.37 6.00 -20.36
CA ILE A 19 17.04 4.80 -19.83
C ILE A 19 17.66 4.02 -20.99
N ASP A 20 18.95 3.70 -20.88
CA ASP A 20 19.65 2.86 -21.85
C ASP A 20 19.09 1.42 -21.88
N HIS A 21 18.43 1.08 -22.98
CA HIS A 21 17.81 -0.23 -23.18
C HIS A 21 18.82 -1.38 -23.10
N THR A 22 20.08 -1.16 -23.50
CA THR A 22 21.11 -2.20 -23.49
C THR A 22 21.60 -2.54 -22.08
N ARG A 23 21.32 -1.65 -21.12
CA ARG A 23 21.70 -1.80 -19.70
C ARG A 23 20.51 -2.16 -18.81
N THR A 24 19.36 -2.43 -19.41
CA THR A 24 18.14 -2.79 -18.67
C THR A 24 18.04 -4.30 -18.50
N ALA A 25 17.73 -4.76 -17.29
CA ALA A 25 17.49 -6.16 -16.97
C ALA A 25 16.25 -6.31 -16.07
N MET A 26 15.65 -7.51 -16.04
CA MET A 26 14.48 -7.82 -15.22
C MET A 26 14.76 -9.04 -14.34
N GLY A 27 14.69 -8.84 -13.02
CA GLY A 27 14.67 -9.94 -12.05
C GLY A 27 13.32 -10.66 -12.08
N ILE A 28 13.35 -11.97 -11.82
CA ILE A 28 12.14 -12.77 -11.62
C ILE A 28 12.08 -13.19 -10.16
N LEU A 29 11.02 -12.79 -9.48
CA LEU A 29 10.64 -13.32 -8.17
C LEU A 29 9.66 -14.47 -8.39
N VAL A 30 9.92 -15.62 -7.75
CA VAL A 30 9.02 -16.77 -7.73
C VAL A 30 8.62 -17.00 -6.28
N GLU A 31 7.34 -16.85 -5.99
CA GLU A 31 6.74 -17.07 -4.67
C GLU A 31 5.69 -18.19 -4.73
N PRO A 32 5.39 -18.87 -3.61
CA PRO A 32 4.27 -19.79 -3.53
C PRO A 32 2.96 -19.11 -3.95
N ALA A 33 2.11 -19.82 -4.68
CA ALA A 33 0.77 -19.34 -4.97
C ALA A 33 -0.05 -19.28 -3.67
N PHE A 34 -0.71 -18.16 -3.43
CA PHE A 34 -1.58 -17.98 -2.29
C PHE A 34 -2.95 -18.58 -2.60
N THR A 35 -3.17 -19.82 -2.19
CA THR A 35 -4.49 -20.46 -2.28
C THR A 35 -5.27 -20.19 -0.99
N ASN A 36 -6.60 -19.99 -1.09
CA ASN A 36 -7.51 -19.76 0.05
C ASN A 36 -7.33 -18.40 0.74
N GLU A 37 -7.24 -17.33 -0.05
CA GLU A 37 -7.28 -15.97 0.45
C GLU A 37 -8.64 -15.67 1.09
N ARG A 38 -8.64 -15.14 2.31
CA ARG A 38 -9.86 -14.68 3.01
C ARG A 38 -10.08 -13.19 2.80
N ALA A 39 -8.99 -12.44 2.76
CA ALA A 39 -8.98 -11.04 2.39
C ALA A 39 -7.63 -10.67 1.78
N ASN A 40 -7.63 -9.64 0.95
CA ASN A 40 -6.42 -9.01 0.45
C ASN A 40 -6.58 -7.48 0.48
N GLY A 41 -5.45 -6.78 0.42
CA GLY A 41 -5.45 -5.33 0.51
C GLY A 41 -4.11 -4.70 0.22
N VAL A 42 -4.16 -3.37 0.16
CA VAL A 42 -3.03 -2.47 0.12
C VAL A 42 -3.16 -1.54 1.31
N ALA A 43 -2.06 -1.28 1.99
CA ALA A 43 -2.03 -0.33 3.08
C ALA A 43 -0.81 0.58 2.92
N ILE A 44 -1.02 1.85 3.22
CA ILE A 44 -0.01 2.90 3.11
C ILE A 44 0.28 3.38 4.51
N SER A 45 1.56 3.40 4.89
CA SER A 45 2.02 3.79 6.23
C SER A 45 1.94 5.30 6.49
N ARG A 46 0.96 5.97 5.89
CA ARG A 46 0.60 7.37 6.03
C ARG A 46 -0.81 7.56 5.48
N ASN A 47 -1.50 8.60 5.91
CA ASN A 47 -2.81 8.95 5.39
C ASN A 47 -2.68 9.49 3.95
N VAL A 48 -3.38 8.86 3.02
CA VAL A 48 -3.38 9.24 1.60
C VAL A 48 -4.33 10.39 1.30
N LEU A 49 -5.35 10.56 2.13
CA LEU A 49 -6.35 11.62 1.99
C LEU A 49 -5.86 12.94 2.58
N ASP A 50 -5.04 12.86 3.62
CA ASP A 50 -4.37 14.00 4.24
C ASP A 50 -2.94 13.61 4.67
N PRO A 51 -1.96 13.75 3.75
CA PRO A 51 -0.58 13.38 4.04
C PRO A 51 0.15 14.40 4.90
N ILE A 52 -0.47 15.52 5.31
CA ILE A 52 0.21 16.49 6.19
C ILE A 52 0.48 15.85 7.54
N TYR A 53 -0.49 15.09 8.05
CA TYR A 53 -0.39 14.39 9.32
C TYR A 53 0.19 12.98 9.15
N GLY A 54 1.12 12.62 10.04
CA GLY A 54 1.84 11.34 10.01
C GLY A 54 1.32 10.31 11.00
N ASP A 55 0.24 10.63 11.69
CA ASP A 55 -0.38 9.85 12.77
C ASP A 55 -1.52 8.97 12.29
N ALA A 56 -1.69 8.78 10.98
CA ALA A 56 -2.68 7.87 10.44
C ALA A 56 -2.14 7.02 9.30
N TYR A 57 -2.59 5.77 9.22
CA TYR A 57 -2.29 4.85 8.12
C TYR A 57 -3.53 4.61 7.27
N TYR A 58 -3.40 4.71 5.96
CA TYR A 58 -4.48 4.38 5.04
C TYR A 58 -4.48 2.89 4.73
N PHE A 59 -5.65 2.29 4.58
CA PHE A 59 -5.77 0.92 4.09
C PHE A 59 -7.00 0.75 3.21
N ASN A 60 -6.91 -0.25 2.35
CA ASN A 60 -8.05 -0.81 1.66
C ASN A 60 -8.06 -2.33 1.80
N ALA A 61 -9.25 -2.92 1.77
CA ALA A 61 -9.45 -4.35 1.97
C ALA A 61 -10.59 -4.87 1.08
N GLN A 62 -10.43 -6.09 0.58
CA GLN A 62 -11.46 -6.81 -0.15
C GLN A 62 -11.48 -8.28 0.25
N GLY A 63 -12.67 -8.89 0.23
CA GLY A 63 -12.84 -10.31 0.53
C GLY A 63 -12.30 -11.21 -0.60
N GLY A 64 -11.66 -12.31 -0.21
CA GLY A 64 -11.14 -13.30 -1.15
C GLY A 64 -9.98 -12.76 -2.01
N GLU A 65 -10.02 -13.09 -3.31
CA GLU A 65 -9.03 -12.70 -4.33
C GLU A 65 -9.50 -11.52 -5.19
N ALA A 66 -10.64 -10.91 -4.85
CA ALA A 66 -11.16 -9.78 -5.61
C ALA A 66 -10.18 -8.61 -5.55
N SER A 67 -9.93 -7.99 -6.71
CA SER A 67 -8.96 -6.91 -6.82
C SER A 67 -9.41 -5.68 -6.04
N VAL A 68 -8.48 -5.11 -5.29
CA VAL A 68 -8.70 -3.88 -4.55
C VAL A 68 -8.34 -2.65 -5.37
N THR A 69 -7.27 -2.74 -6.18
CA THR A 69 -6.75 -1.64 -7.00
C THR A 69 -7.46 -1.49 -8.34
N ASN A 70 -8.08 -2.56 -8.83
CA ASN A 70 -8.92 -2.54 -10.04
C ASN A 70 -10.18 -3.41 -9.84
N PRO A 71 -11.13 -2.97 -8.99
CA PRO A 71 -12.34 -3.75 -8.72
C PRO A 71 -13.17 -3.99 -9.99
N ALA A 72 -13.89 -5.11 -10.02
CA ALA A 72 -14.86 -5.36 -11.09
C ALA A 72 -15.98 -4.30 -11.06
N PRO A 73 -16.65 -4.03 -12.21
CA PRO A 73 -17.75 -3.06 -12.24
C PRO A 73 -18.82 -3.35 -11.18
N GLY A 74 -19.17 -2.34 -10.39
CA GLY A 74 -20.14 -2.46 -9.29
C GLY A 74 -19.59 -3.03 -7.98
N VAL A 75 -18.29 -3.35 -7.92
CA VAL A 75 -17.62 -3.79 -6.69
C VAL A 75 -16.93 -2.62 -6.01
N THR A 76 -17.32 -2.34 -4.77
CA THR A 76 -16.64 -1.40 -3.87
C THR A 76 -15.81 -2.16 -2.85
N SER A 77 -14.58 -1.68 -2.61
CA SER A 77 -13.66 -2.17 -1.57
C SER A 77 -13.87 -1.43 -0.25
N GLU A 78 -13.56 -2.07 0.86
CA GLU A 78 -13.48 -1.39 2.16
C GLU A 78 -12.26 -0.47 2.15
N GLN A 79 -12.42 0.76 2.64
CA GLN A 79 -11.34 1.75 2.70
C GLN A 79 -11.47 2.57 3.98
N GLY A 80 -10.36 2.84 4.63
CA GLY A 80 -10.34 3.67 5.81
C GLY A 80 -8.95 4.15 6.20
N THR A 81 -8.92 5.02 7.20
CA THR A 81 -7.71 5.50 7.84
C THR A 81 -7.70 5.07 9.30
N PHE A 82 -6.64 4.41 9.71
CA PHE A 82 -6.39 4.04 11.09
C PHE A 82 -5.61 5.16 11.77
N GLN A 83 -6.24 5.84 12.73
CA GLN A 83 -5.63 6.89 13.54
C GLN A 83 -4.79 6.26 14.64
N ILE A 84 -3.54 6.68 14.74
CA ILE A 84 -2.56 6.22 15.72
C ILE A 84 -2.53 7.23 16.86
N GLY A 85 -2.56 6.76 18.10
CA GLY A 85 -2.45 7.64 19.26
C GLY A 85 -3.02 7.03 20.52
N ALA A 86 -3.38 7.89 21.47
CA ALA A 86 -3.93 7.46 22.76
C ALA A 86 -5.32 6.81 22.64
N ALA A 87 -6.09 7.18 21.61
CA ALA A 87 -7.39 6.60 21.30
C ALA A 87 -7.43 6.16 19.82
N PRO A 88 -6.81 5.00 19.51
CA PRO A 88 -6.78 4.51 18.14
C PRO A 88 -8.19 4.19 17.65
N HIS A 89 -8.52 4.65 16.45
CA HIS A 89 -9.82 4.43 15.82
C HIS A 89 -9.68 4.39 14.31
N VAL A 90 -10.76 3.97 13.65
CA VAL A 90 -10.81 3.84 12.20
C VAL A 90 -11.88 4.76 11.63
N ASP A 91 -11.47 5.63 10.72
CA ASP A 91 -12.39 6.43 9.92
C ASP A 91 -12.61 5.72 8.59
N PHE A 92 -13.80 5.18 8.39
CA PHE A 92 -14.15 4.49 7.15
C PHE A 92 -14.63 5.49 6.09
N VAL A 93 -14.03 5.39 4.91
CA VAL A 93 -14.45 6.13 3.70
C VAL A 93 -15.50 5.32 2.95
N SER A 94 -15.32 4.00 2.89
CA SER A 94 -16.26 3.08 2.23
C SER A 94 -16.19 1.69 2.81
N ARG A 95 -17.25 0.89 2.59
CA ARG A 95 -17.37 -0.50 3.02
C ARG A 95 -17.42 -1.44 1.82
N SER A 96 -16.99 -2.68 2.02
CA SER A 96 -17.02 -3.69 0.97
C SER A 96 -18.45 -3.99 0.53
N SER A 97 -18.63 -4.11 -0.78
CA SER A 97 -19.86 -4.59 -1.41
C SER A 97 -19.97 -6.13 -1.44
N LEU A 98 -18.86 -6.84 -1.26
CA LEU A 98 -18.78 -8.31 -1.36
C LEU A 98 -19.02 -9.00 -0.01
N ILE A 99 -18.66 -8.33 1.09
CA ILE A 99 -18.77 -8.86 2.44
C ILE A 99 -19.77 -8.01 3.22
N LYS A 100 -20.75 -8.65 3.86
CA LYS A 100 -21.61 -7.98 4.83
C LYS A 100 -20.86 -7.85 6.15
N GLY A 101 -20.47 -6.63 6.51
CA GLY A 101 -19.69 -6.33 7.72
C GLY A 101 -18.27 -5.89 7.38
N ALA A 102 -17.38 -5.96 8.37
CA ALA A 102 -15.98 -5.60 8.19
C ALA A 102 -15.22 -6.71 7.45
N VAL A 103 -14.39 -6.34 6.47
CA VAL A 103 -13.55 -7.31 5.74
C VAL A 103 -12.42 -7.79 6.64
N ILE A 104 -11.90 -6.89 7.48
CA ILE A 104 -10.86 -7.10 8.48
C ILE A 104 -11.45 -6.79 9.86
N ASN A 105 -11.23 -7.65 10.86
CA ASN A 105 -11.67 -7.35 12.22
C ASN A 105 -10.65 -6.46 12.97
N ASP A 106 -11.01 -5.95 14.14
CA ASP A 106 -10.20 -4.98 14.88
C ASP A 106 -8.82 -5.55 15.31
N ASP A 107 -8.76 -6.84 15.68
CA ASP A 107 -7.51 -7.50 16.08
C ASP A 107 -6.57 -7.71 14.88
N GLU A 108 -7.14 -8.13 13.74
CA GLU A 108 -6.42 -8.28 12.47
C GLU A 108 -5.90 -6.92 11.99
N LEU A 109 -6.73 -5.89 12.11
CA LEU A 109 -6.35 -4.53 11.74
C LEU A 109 -5.23 -4.02 12.63
N GLY A 110 -5.32 -4.21 13.95
CA GLY A 110 -4.25 -3.86 14.89
C GLY A 110 -2.93 -4.57 14.55
N THR A 111 -2.99 -5.86 14.22
CA THR A 111 -1.84 -6.65 13.78
C THR A 111 -1.23 -6.11 12.49
N LEU A 112 -2.08 -5.78 11.51
CA LEU A 112 -1.66 -5.16 10.25
C LEU A 112 -0.98 -3.80 10.50
N MET A 113 -1.57 -2.92 11.32
CA MET A 113 -1.00 -1.61 11.62
C MET A 113 0.33 -1.69 12.35
N CYS A 114 0.50 -2.65 13.26
CA CYS A 114 1.79 -2.95 13.88
C CYS A 114 2.84 -3.37 12.85
N ALA A 115 2.48 -4.25 11.90
CA ALA A 115 3.38 -4.66 10.82
C ALA A 115 3.75 -3.47 9.90
N LEU A 116 2.79 -2.61 9.57
CA LEU A 116 3.02 -1.39 8.80
C LEU A 116 4.03 -0.47 9.49
N GLY A 117 3.85 -0.22 10.79
CA GLY A 117 4.77 0.61 11.57
C GLY A 117 6.19 0.04 11.61
N ALA A 118 6.32 -1.28 11.77
CA ALA A 118 7.63 -1.95 11.74
C ALA A 118 8.33 -1.81 10.39
N ILE A 119 7.60 -2.04 9.29
CA ILE A 119 8.13 -1.89 7.92
C ILE A 119 8.50 -0.44 7.65
N HIS A 120 7.62 0.51 7.99
CA HIS A 120 7.88 1.94 7.85
C HIS A 120 9.18 2.34 8.54
N ASN A 121 9.34 2.02 9.83
CA ASN A 121 10.52 2.40 10.60
C ASN A 121 11.80 1.74 10.05
N HIS A 122 11.72 0.48 9.65
CA HIS A 122 12.85 -0.25 9.08
C HIS A 122 13.37 0.39 7.78
N PHE A 123 12.46 0.74 6.86
CA PHE A 123 12.83 1.32 5.58
C PHE A 123 13.12 2.81 5.65
N ARG A 124 12.46 3.56 6.53
CA ARG A 124 12.78 4.98 6.76
C ARG A 124 14.23 5.17 7.16
N GLY A 125 14.74 4.35 8.09
CA GLY A 125 16.14 4.39 8.49
C GLY A 125 17.15 4.05 7.38
N ARG A 126 16.72 3.39 6.29
CA ARG A 126 17.58 3.01 5.16
C ARG A 126 17.47 3.96 3.97
N LEU A 127 16.25 4.41 3.67
CA LEU A 127 15.93 5.15 2.46
C LEU A 127 15.88 6.67 2.72
N ASP A 128 15.53 7.08 3.94
CA ASP A 128 15.53 8.48 4.36
C ASP A 128 16.19 8.65 5.74
N PRO A 129 17.48 8.28 5.88
CA PRO A 129 18.19 8.32 7.17
C PRO A 129 18.35 9.73 7.75
N LYS A 130 18.19 10.77 6.91
CA LYS A 130 18.27 12.18 7.33
C LYS A 130 16.90 12.79 7.59
N HIS A 131 15.81 12.02 7.44
CA HIS A 131 14.44 12.48 7.64
C HIS A 131 14.07 13.72 6.79
N VAL A 132 14.57 13.78 5.55
CA VAL A 132 14.31 14.90 4.63
C VAL A 132 12.92 14.76 4.01
N ASP A 133 12.46 13.54 3.79
CA ASP A 133 11.12 13.28 3.28
C ASP A 133 10.10 13.36 4.42
N ARG A 134 9.45 14.52 4.53
CA ARG A 134 8.39 14.78 5.51
C ARG A 134 7.18 13.86 5.34
N TRP A 135 6.98 13.35 4.12
CA TRP A 135 5.85 12.48 3.76
C TRP A 135 6.29 11.05 3.48
N PHE A 136 7.46 10.64 4.01
CA PHE A 136 7.94 9.27 3.85
C PHE A 136 6.84 8.27 4.20
N ALA A 137 6.58 7.36 3.28
CA ALA A 137 5.58 6.32 3.43
C ALA A 137 5.99 5.06 2.66
N MET A 138 5.44 3.94 3.10
CA MET A 138 5.57 2.63 2.46
C MET A 138 4.19 2.18 1.98
N ASP A 139 4.14 1.68 0.75
CA ASP A 139 3.02 1.00 0.12
C ASP A 139 3.22 -0.51 0.29
N ILE A 140 2.27 -1.15 0.96
CA ILE A 140 2.39 -2.53 1.45
C ILE A 140 1.19 -3.34 0.96
N GLU A 141 1.46 -4.38 0.16
CA GLU A 141 0.48 -5.39 -0.24
C GLU A 141 0.42 -6.50 0.80
N TRP A 142 -0.78 -6.84 1.25
CA TRP A 142 -1.01 -7.83 2.30
C TRP A 142 -2.16 -8.78 1.96
N LYS A 143 -2.17 -9.94 2.63
CA LYS A 143 -3.20 -10.99 2.52
C LYS A 143 -3.51 -11.59 3.89
N LEU A 144 -4.74 -12.05 4.07
CA LEU A 144 -5.14 -12.94 5.17
C LEU A 144 -5.40 -14.34 4.60
N LEU A 145 -4.61 -15.33 5.03
CA LEU A 145 -4.60 -16.66 4.45
C LEU A 145 -5.24 -17.70 5.36
N GLY A 146 -5.97 -18.63 4.75
CA GLY A 146 -6.49 -19.81 5.42
C GLY A 146 -7.59 -19.53 6.45
N PRO A 147 -8.10 -20.58 7.12
CA PRO A 147 -9.20 -20.45 8.08
C PRO A 147 -8.82 -19.58 9.30
N GLU A 148 -7.55 -19.59 9.69
CA GLU A 148 -6.99 -18.79 10.79
C GLU A 148 -6.73 -17.33 10.41
N ARG A 149 -6.90 -16.97 9.13
CA ARG A 149 -6.72 -15.60 8.62
C ARG A 149 -5.33 -15.04 8.98
N GLN A 150 -4.30 -15.84 8.74
CA GLN A 150 -2.92 -15.45 9.01
C GLN A 150 -2.51 -14.27 8.13
N LEU A 151 -1.97 -13.21 8.73
CA LEU A 151 -1.43 -12.06 8.01
C LEU A 151 -0.13 -12.43 7.28
N LEU A 152 -0.09 -12.13 5.98
CA LEU A 152 1.09 -12.21 5.15
C LEU A 152 1.34 -10.87 4.45
N ILE A 153 2.59 -10.42 4.46
CA ILE A 153 3.06 -9.29 3.65
C ILE A 153 3.68 -9.81 2.36
N LYS A 154 3.13 -9.41 1.22
CA LYS A 154 3.55 -9.88 -0.10
C LYS A 154 4.59 -8.96 -0.73
N GLN A 155 4.38 -7.65 -0.63
CA GLN A 155 5.26 -6.65 -1.22
C GLN A 155 5.29 -5.40 -0.33
N ALA A 156 6.43 -4.75 -0.27
CA ALA A 156 6.58 -3.42 0.32
C ALA A 156 7.46 -2.56 -0.58
N ARG A 157 7.05 -1.31 -0.85
CA ARG A 157 7.82 -0.34 -1.63
C ARG A 157 7.62 1.08 -1.11
N PRO A 158 8.55 2.02 -1.35
CA PRO A 158 8.32 3.42 -1.04
C PRO A 158 7.08 3.92 -1.77
N TYR A 159 6.23 4.64 -1.05
CA TYR A 159 5.08 5.33 -1.64
C TYR A 159 5.47 6.77 -1.99
N SER A 160 5.08 7.22 -3.17
CA SER A 160 5.30 8.60 -3.60
C SER A 160 3.96 9.32 -3.67
N PHE A 161 3.88 10.45 -2.97
CA PHE A 161 2.77 11.40 -3.05
C PHE A 161 2.83 12.30 -4.30
N GLY A 162 3.75 12.02 -5.22
CA GLY A 162 4.05 12.88 -6.36
C GLY A 162 4.94 14.07 -6.00
N ARG A 163 5.25 14.90 -7.01
CA ARG A 163 5.92 16.19 -6.83
C ARG A 163 4.86 17.25 -6.52
N THR A 164 4.25 17.16 -5.36
CA THR A 164 3.46 18.27 -4.85
C THR A 164 4.43 19.19 -4.13
N ASP A 165 4.45 20.49 -4.47
CA ASP A 165 5.26 21.47 -3.76
C ASP A 165 4.90 21.41 -2.29
N LEU A 166 5.80 20.87 -1.47
CA LEU A 166 5.63 20.83 -0.03
C LEU A 166 5.59 22.28 0.45
N PRO A 167 4.48 22.78 1.01
CA PRO A 167 4.47 24.13 1.56
C PRO A 167 5.58 24.21 2.61
N THR A 168 6.55 25.10 2.38
CA THR A 168 7.67 25.30 3.29
C THR A 168 7.27 26.04 4.56
N ASP A 169 6.04 26.57 4.61
CA ASP A 169 5.54 27.40 5.69
C ASP A 169 4.09 27.00 6.06
N CYS A 170 3.80 26.96 7.36
CA CYS A 170 2.46 26.73 7.91
C CYS A 170 1.57 27.98 7.87
N ARG A 171 2.03 29.08 7.27
CA ARG A 171 1.30 30.36 7.16
C ARG A 171 0.37 30.48 5.95
N GLU A 172 0.27 29.45 5.12
CA GLU A 172 -0.62 29.43 3.95
C GLU A 172 -1.95 28.69 4.19
N PHE A 173 -2.34 28.50 5.45
CA PHE A 173 -3.70 28.12 5.86
C PHE A 173 -4.27 29.15 6.84
#